data_AF-A0AAP0DQT6-F1
#
_entry.id   AF-A0AAP0DQT6-F1
#
_cell.length_a   1.000
_cell.length_b   1.000
_cell.length_c   1.000
_cell.angle_alpha   90.00
_cell.angle_beta   90.00
_cell.angle_gamma   90.00
#
_symmetry.space_group_name_H-M   'P 1'
#
loop_
_entity.id
_entity.type
_entity.pdbx_description
1 polymer ?
#
loop_
_entity_poly.entity_id
_entity_poly.type
_entity_poly.pdbx_seq_one_letter_code
_entity_poly.pdbx_strand_id
1 'polypeptide(L)'
;MAAKTLHFLLIPHIGPGHTIPMIDMAKLLAKQPNLTVTIATTPLNAARYAPTLPSPIRFLHLPFPTAEAGLPEGCESTDQIPSTDFIPNFLAAIDMLQQKLEERYETLNPPPNCIISDKYMSWTGDFADKYHIPRIMFDGMSCFNELCYNNLYASKVFDEMSESEPFVVPGLPDKIELTRNQLPPEFNPSSVDTSGFRQRARDAEVRAYGVVINSFEELECEYVSEYKKLRGGKVWCIGPLSLCDGNNDDSVKSRRGNVAAIDERQCVKWLDSHEPGSVVYACFGSLVRLNTPQLIELGLGLEASNRPFIWVVKSVHREKEVEEWLAESGFEERVKDRGLIIRGWAPQVLILSHPSVGGFLTHCGWNSTLESVCSGVPMITWPQFAEQFINEKLVVQVLGIGFGVGADSVVHVGEEDRFGVKVKSESVTKAIERVMGDGVEGAETRERAKELGIIARNAINEGGSSHLNLTLLIQDIMHLANASC
;
A
#
# COMPACT_ATOMS: atom_id res chain seq x y z
N MET A 1 10.70 -37.81 15.88
CA MET A 1 11.63 -36.68 15.66
C MET A 1 10.85 -35.42 15.94
N ALA A 2 11.36 -34.50 16.76
CA ALA A 2 10.71 -33.20 16.96
C ALA A 2 10.64 -32.48 15.60
N ALA A 3 9.50 -31.87 15.26
CA ALA A 3 9.36 -31.12 14.02
C ALA A 3 10.38 -29.97 14.02
N LYS A 4 11.14 -29.80 12.94
CA LYS A 4 12.11 -28.72 12.79
C LYS A 4 11.35 -27.39 12.72
N THR A 5 11.63 -26.48 13.65
CA THR A 5 11.06 -25.13 13.65
C THR A 5 11.73 -24.30 12.55
N LEU A 6 10.95 -23.79 11.60
CA LEU A 6 11.44 -22.85 10.59
C LEU A 6 11.52 -21.43 11.17
N HIS A 7 12.49 -20.65 10.73
CA HIS A 7 12.59 -19.24 11.09
C HIS A 7 12.54 -18.32 9.87
N PHE A 8 11.54 -17.46 9.84
CA PHE A 8 11.36 -16.41 8.84
C PHE A 8 11.83 -15.07 9.41
N LEU A 9 12.81 -14.45 8.74
CA LEU A 9 13.27 -13.10 9.02
C LEU A 9 12.61 -12.12 8.04
N LEU A 10 11.77 -11.22 8.56
CA LEU A 10 11.08 -10.20 7.78
C LEU A 10 11.83 -8.87 7.87
N ILE A 11 12.11 -8.25 6.73
CA ILE A 11 12.85 -6.97 6.64
C ILE A 11 12.02 -5.99 5.81
N PRO A 12 11.08 -5.25 6.42
CA PRO A 12 10.29 -4.25 5.72
C PRO A 12 11.12 -3.02 5.36
N HIS A 13 10.75 -2.37 4.25
CA HIS A 13 11.14 -0.99 4.03
C HIS A 13 10.51 -0.11 5.10
N ILE A 14 11.19 0.97 5.49
CA ILE A 14 10.81 1.77 6.65
C ILE A 14 9.84 2.88 6.26
N GLY A 15 8.65 2.47 5.82
CA GLY A 15 7.54 3.35 5.49
C GLY A 15 6.21 2.64 5.75
N PRO A 16 5.15 3.33 6.23
CA PRO A 16 3.91 2.68 6.66
C PRO A 16 3.27 1.80 5.58
N GLY A 17 3.36 2.21 4.30
CA GLY A 17 2.83 1.42 3.16
C GLY A 17 3.49 0.05 2.98
N HIS A 18 4.69 -0.16 3.51
CA HIS A 18 5.43 -1.43 3.41
C HIS A 18 5.46 -2.15 4.76
N THR A 19 5.69 -1.41 5.86
CA THR A 19 5.80 -1.99 7.19
C THR A 19 4.49 -2.63 7.65
N ILE A 20 3.34 -1.98 7.42
CA ILE A 20 2.04 -2.48 7.86
C ILE A 20 1.67 -3.82 7.22
N PRO A 21 1.67 -3.99 5.89
CA PRO A 21 1.36 -5.29 5.30
C PRO A 21 2.39 -6.37 5.68
N MET A 22 3.66 -6.04 5.88
CA MET A 22 4.64 -7.04 6.36
C MET A 22 4.43 -7.43 7.83
N ILE A 23 3.93 -6.53 8.68
CA ILE A 23 3.46 -6.89 10.03
C ILE A 23 2.27 -7.83 9.95
N ASP A 24 1.31 -7.55 9.08
CA ASP A 24 0.15 -8.42 8.86
C ASP A 24 0.59 -9.81 8.35
N MET A 25 1.58 -9.85 7.45
CA MET A 25 2.21 -11.10 7.01
C MET A 25 2.90 -11.84 8.16
N ALA A 26 3.62 -11.13 9.04
CA ALA A 26 4.26 -11.70 10.21
C ALA A 26 3.23 -12.37 11.14
N LYS A 27 2.05 -11.75 11.31
CA LYS A 27 0.93 -12.32 12.08
C LYS A 27 0.41 -13.60 11.43
N LEU A 28 0.22 -13.62 10.11
CA LEU A 28 -0.20 -14.84 9.40
C LEU A 28 0.81 -15.98 9.56
N LEU A 29 2.10 -15.70 9.40
CA LEU A 29 3.17 -16.68 9.57
C LEU A 29 3.25 -17.18 11.03
N ALA A 30 3.08 -16.29 12.00
CA ALA A 30 3.14 -16.65 13.42
C ALA A 30 1.96 -17.51 13.89
N LYS A 31 0.85 -17.55 13.15
CA LYS A 31 -0.28 -18.47 13.39
C LYS A 31 0.02 -19.90 12.96
N GLN A 32 1.08 -20.12 12.18
CA GLN A 32 1.44 -21.44 11.67
C GLN A 32 2.27 -22.24 12.69
N PRO A 33 2.04 -23.55 12.81
CA PRO A 33 2.78 -24.37 13.75
C PRO A 33 4.25 -24.49 13.35
N ASN A 34 5.14 -24.54 14.34
CA ASN A 34 6.59 -24.71 14.14
C ASN A 34 7.25 -23.59 13.31
N LEU A 35 6.71 -22.37 13.35
CA LEU A 35 7.36 -21.18 12.78
C LEU A 35 7.81 -20.22 13.89
N THR A 36 9.03 -19.70 13.74
CA THR A 36 9.53 -18.51 14.43
C THR A 36 9.52 -17.36 13.43
N VAL A 37 9.06 -16.19 13.86
CA VAL A 37 9.02 -14.99 13.02
C VAL A 37 9.73 -13.85 13.74
N THR A 38 10.72 -13.26 13.07
CA THR A 38 11.44 -12.08 13.54
C THR A 38 11.29 -10.96 12.52
N ILE A 39 10.96 -9.76 12.98
CA ILE A 39 10.93 -8.56 12.15
C ILE A 39 12.18 -7.74 12.47
N ALA A 40 13.07 -7.55 11.49
CA ALA A 40 14.20 -6.64 11.63
C ALA A 40 13.78 -5.23 11.21
N THR A 41 13.79 -4.30 12.17
CA THR A 41 13.38 -2.91 11.94
C THR A 41 14.07 -1.98 12.92
N THR A 42 13.85 -0.67 12.80
CA THR A 42 14.50 0.32 13.64
C THR A 42 13.79 0.50 14.99
N PRO A 43 14.46 1.04 16.03
CA PRO A 43 13.86 1.22 17.34
C PRO A 43 12.53 1.99 17.35
N LEU A 44 12.43 3.12 16.62
CA LEU A 44 11.21 3.92 16.62
C LEU A 44 10.06 3.23 15.87
N ASN A 45 10.37 2.51 14.79
CA ASN A 45 9.37 1.72 14.08
C ASN A 45 8.90 0.52 14.90
N ALA A 46 9.81 -0.19 15.57
CA ALA A 46 9.44 -1.26 16.49
C ALA A 46 8.51 -0.74 17.59
N ALA A 47 8.81 0.41 18.20
CA ALA A 47 7.96 1.04 19.21
C ALA A 47 6.58 1.42 18.66
N ARG A 48 6.53 1.94 17.42
CA ARG A 48 5.28 2.33 16.74
C ARG A 48 4.33 1.13 16.56
N TYR A 49 4.86 -0.04 16.21
CA TYR A 49 4.05 -1.19 15.83
C TYR A 49 3.94 -2.29 16.90
N ALA A 50 4.79 -2.28 17.94
CA ALA A 50 4.73 -3.24 19.04
C ALA A 50 3.32 -3.43 19.66
N PRO A 51 2.49 -2.38 19.84
CA PRO A 51 1.14 -2.55 20.39
C PRO A 51 0.19 -3.42 19.54
N THR A 52 0.54 -3.65 18.27
CA THR A 52 -0.29 -4.39 17.30
C THR A 52 0.09 -5.85 17.15
N LEU A 53 1.22 -6.29 17.73
CA LEU A 53 1.76 -7.63 17.50
C LEU A 53 1.35 -8.65 18.57
N PRO A 54 0.92 -9.86 18.17
CA PRO A 54 0.76 -10.97 19.09
C PRO A 54 2.12 -11.55 19.53
N SER A 55 2.18 -12.09 20.75
CA SER A 55 3.26 -13.00 21.14
C SER A 55 3.13 -14.30 20.33
N PRO A 56 4.21 -14.88 19.75
CA PRO A 56 5.63 -14.66 20.06
C PRO A 56 6.46 -13.95 18.96
N ILE A 57 5.89 -13.03 18.16
CA ILE A 57 6.67 -12.30 17.14
C ILE A 57 7.75 -11.45 17.83
N ARG A 58 8.99 -11.50 17.30
CA ARG A 58 10.15 -10.80 17.86
C ARG A 58 10.57 -9.63 16.98
N PHE A 59 11.06 -8.56 17.60
CA PHE A 59 11.79 -7.53 16.89
C PHE A 59 13.30 -7.75 17.03
N LEU A 60 14.00 -7.63 15.90
CA LEU A 60 15.44 -7.40 15.87
C LEU A 60 15.67 -5.90 15.61
N HIS A 61 16.12 -5.19 16.64
CA HIS A 61 16.37 -3.75 16.53
C HIS A 61 17.66 -3.47 15.75
N LEU A 62 17.53 -2.76 14.63
CA LEU A 62 18.62 -2.23 13.81
C LEU A 62 18.74 -0.72 14.06
N PRO A 63 19.75 -0.23 14.81
CA PRO A 63 19.90 1.20 15.06
C PRO A 63 19.99 1.97 13.73
N PHE A 64 19.09 2.94 13.54
CA PHE A 64 19.05 3.72 12.31
C PHE A 64 20.16 4.79 12.33
N PRO A 65 20.99 4.90 11.28
CA PRO A 65 22.16 5.79 11.27
C PRO A 65 21.77 7.22 10.90
N THR A 66 20.85 7.81 11.67
CA THR A 66 20.27 9.15 11.43
C THR A 66 21.36 10.22 11.33
N ALA A 67 22.26 10.28 12.32
CA ALA A 67 23.29 11.31 12.38
C ALA A 67 24.36 11.11 11.31
N GLU A 68 24.80 9.87 11.09
CA GLU A 68 25.80 9.51 10.08
C GLU A 68 25.32 9.80 8.67
N ALA A 69 24.02 9.64 8.41
CA ALA A 69 23.40 9.97 7.14
C ALA A 69 23.04 11.45 7.00
N GLY A 70 23.18 12.28 8.04
CA GLY A 70 22.82 13.70 8.00
C GLY A 70 21.30 13.97 8.03
N LEU A 71 20.52 13.05 8.62
CA LEU A 71 19.09 13.22 8.85
C LEU A 71 18.81 13.91 10.20
N PRO A 72 17.68 14.60 10.35
CA PRO A 72 17.24 15.12 11.65
C PRO A 72 16.91 13.99 12.64
N GLU A 73 17.13 14.25 13.93
CA GLU A 73 16.81 13.29 14.99
C GLU A 73 15.35 12.82 14.91
N GLY A 74 15.13 11.51 15.11
CA GLY A 74 13.80 10.89 15.06
C GLY A 74 13.26 10.58 13.66
N CYS A 75 13.97 10.94 12.58
CA CYS A 75 13.56 10.65 11.21
C CYS A 75 13.94 9.22 10.77
N GLU A 76 13.28 8.22 11.34
CA GLU A 76 13.51 6.80 11.00
C GLU A 76 12.51 6.24 9.98
N SER A 77 11.50 7.00 9.54
CA SER A 77 10.45 6.52 8.63
C SER A 77 10.15 7.51 7.50
N THR A 78 9.74 7.02 6.33
CA THR A 78 9.45 7.88 5.15
C THR A 78 8.38 8.93 5.41
N ASP A 79 7.38 8.63 6.25
CA ASP A 79 6.29 9.57 6.56
C ASP A 79 6.71 10.67 7.55
N GLN A 80 7.92 10.61 8.09
CA GLN A 80 8.52 11.56 9.03
C GLN A 80 9.62 12.43 8.38
N ILE A 81 9.96 12.19 7.11
CA ILE A 81 10.97 12.99 6.42
C ILE A 81 10.43 14.41 6.20
N PRO A 82 11.14 15.46 6.68
CA PRO A 82 10.60 16.82 6.71
C PRO A 82 10.56 17.49 5.34
N SER A 83 11.52 17.19 4.46
CA SER A 83 11.62 17.69 3.09
C SER A 83 12.12 16.58 2.16
N THR A 84 11.73 16.64 0.89
CA THR A 84 12.25 15.74 -0.15
C THR A 84 13.76 15.87 -0.37
N ASP A 85 14.37 16.98 0.06
CA ASP A 85 15.83 17.18 0.04
C ASP A 85 16.58 16.12 0.86
N PHE A 86 15.92 15.51 1.85
CA PHE A 86 16.49 14.45 2.68
C PHE A 86 16.29 13.03 2.12
N ILE A 87 15.62 12.86 0.97
CA ILE A 87 15.45 11.55 0.35
C ILE A 87 16.80 10.86 0.09
N PRO A 88 17.82 11.50 -0.51
CA PRO A 88 19.12 10.86 -0.72
C PRO A 88 19.77 10.40 0.60
N ASN A 89 19.69 11.21 1.65
CA ASN A 89 20.19 10.88 2.99
C ASN A 89 19.46 9.68 3.58
N PHE A 90 18.13 9.63 3.43
CA PHE A 90 17.32 8.50 3.88
C PHE A 90 17.68 7.20 3.16
N LEU A 91 17.85 7.24 1.84
CA LEU A 91 18.27 6.07 1.06
C LEU A 91 19.68 5.60 1.44
N ALA A 92 20.61 6.53 1.72
CA ALA A 92 21.93 6.18 2.23
C ALA A 92 21.87 5.52 3.62
N ALA A 93 21.00 6.01 4.51
CA ALA A 93 20.77 5.41 5.82
C ALA A 93 20.20 3.99 5.73
N ILE A 94 19.30 3.75 4.77
CA ILE A 94 18.75 2.41 4.48
C ILE A 94 19.88 1.44 4.08
N ASP A 95 20.79 1.85 3.19
CA ASP A 95 21.91 1.01 2.74
C ASP A 95 22.86 0.63 3.89
N MET A 96 23.08 1.55 4.84
CA MET A 96 23.91 1.30 6.03
C MET A 96 23.32 0.24 6.99
N LEU A 97 22.03 -0.11 6.88
CA LEU A 97 21.40 -1.13 7.73
C LEU A 97 21.92 -2.54 7.47
N GLN A 98 22.53 -2.81 6.31
CA GLN A 98 23.15 -4.10 6.02
C GLN A 98 24.18 -4.45 7.11
N GLN A 99 25.10 -3.53 7.39
CA GLN A 99 26.13 -3.75 8.40
C GLN A 99 25.51 -3.98 9.80
N LYS A 100 24.45 -3.24 10.14
CA LYS A 100 23.75 -3.38 11.43
C LYS A 100 23.08 -4.74 11.59
N LEU A 101 22.58 -5.32 10.51
CA LEU A 101 22.03 -6.67 10.53
C LEU A 101 23.15 -7.72 10.67
N GLU A 102 24.25 -7.56 9.94
CA GLU A 102 25.41 -8.46 10.01
C GLU A 102 26.01 -8.53 11.41
N GLU A 103 26.18 -7.40 12.09
CA GLU A 103 26.66 -7.31 13.48
C GLU A 103 25.77 -8.07 14.47
N ARG A 104 24.51 -8.32 14.12
CA ARG A 104 23.50 -8.92 14.99
C ARG A 104 23.05 -10.31 14.53
N TYR A 105 23.54 -10.81 13.40
CA TYR A 105 23.06 -12.05 12.80
C TYR A 105 23.17 -13.25 13.76
N GLU A 106 24.31 -13.40 14.44
CA GLU A 106 24.57 -14.48 15.41
C GLU A 106 23.63 -14.47 16.63
N THR A 107 22.89 -13.37 16.85
CA THR A 107 21.88 -13.28 17.93
C THR A 107 20.55 -13.96 17.55
N LEU A 108 20.35 -14.26 16.26
CA LEU A 108 19.15 -14.92 15.76
C LEU A 108 19.21 -16.42 16.07
N ASN A 109 18.41 -16.84 17.04
CA ASN A 109 18.28 -18.25 17.41
C ASN A 109 16.82 -18.73 17.35
N PRO A 110 16.50 -19.71 16.49
CA PRO A 110 17.40 -20.39 15.53
C PRO A 110 17.86 -19.46 14.39
N PRO A 111 18.89 -19.79 13.60
CA PRO A 111 19.24 -19.03 12.40
C PRO A 111 18.08 -19.00 11.39
N PRO A 112 17.90 -17.90 10.62
CA PRO A 112 16.82 -17.83 9.63
C PRO A 112 16.95 -18.87 8.52
N ASN A 113 15.83 -19.48 8.15
CA ASN A 113 15.72 -20.39 7.00
C ASN A 113 15.25 -19.65 5.75
N CYS A 114 14.61 -18.49 5.91
CA CYS A 114 14.10 -17.67 4.82
C CYS A 114 14.16 -16.20 5.24
N ILE A 115 14.54 -15.34 4.29
CA ILE A 115 14.38 -13.89 4.40
C ILE A 115 13.20 -13.49 3.53
N ILE A 116 12.22 -12.79 4.09
CA ILE A 116 11.23 -12.04 3.29
C ILE A 116 11.58 -10.57 3.43
N SER A 117 12.03 -9.93 2.36
CA SER A 117 12.48 -8.55 2.40
C SER A 117 11.84 -7.68 1.35
N ASP A 118 11.67 -6.42 1.71
CA ASP A 118 11.15 -5.42 0.80
C ASP A 118 12.09 -5.20 -0.40
N LYS A 119 11.53 -4.97 -1.59
CA LYS A 119 12.24 -4.67 -2.83
C LYS A 119 13.21 -3.51 -2.69
N TYR A 120 12.83 -2.46 -1.97
CA TYR A 120 13.64 -1.27 -1.75
C TYR A 120 14.70 -1.45 -0.65
N MET A 121 14.70 -2.58 0.05
CA MET A 121 15.81 -2.99 0.92
C MET A 121 16.83 -3.80 0.13
N SER A 122 17.35 -3.22 -0.97
CA SER A 122 18.10 -3.97 -2.00
C SER A 122 19.32 -4.72 -1.47
N TRP A 123 19.99 -4.17 -0.45
CA TRP A 123 21.14 -4.79 0.22
C TRP A 123 20.83 -6.14 0.86
N THR A 124 19.55 -6.46 1.10
CA THR A 124 19.13 -7.78 1.60
C THR A 124 19.39 -8.91 0.61
N GLY A 125 19.54 -8.60 -0.69
CA GLY A 125 20.03 -9.54 -1.70
C GLY A 125 21.46 -9.98 -1.40
N ASP A 126 22.37 -9.02 -1.23
CA ASP A 126 23.78 -9.31 -0.94
C ASP A 126 23.95 -10.01 0.43
N PHE A 127 23.13 -9.61 1.42
CA PHE A 127 23.07 -10.30 2.71
C PHE A 127 22.63 -11.77 2.56
N ALA A 128 21.54 -12.02 1.82
CA ALA A 128 21.04 -13.36 1.59
C ALA A 128 22.07 -14.26 0.87
N ASP A 129 22.75 -13.71 -0.14
CA ASP A 129 23.81 -14.40 -0.88
C ASP A 129 25.00 -14.77 0.05
N LYS A 130 25.43 -13.84 0.92
CA LYS A 130 26.52 -14.03 1.88
C LYS A 130 26.26 -15.14 2.91
N TYR A 131 25.02 -15.23 3.42
CA TYR A 131 24.65 -16.23 4.42
C TYR A 131 23.97 -17.47 3.82
N HIS A 132 23.87 -17.55 2.49
CA HIS A 132 23.24 -18.64 1.75
C HIS A 132 21.79 -18.93 2.18
N ILE A 133 21.00 -17.88 2.39
CA ILE A 133 19.60 -17.96 2.80
C ILE A 133 18.70 -17.60 1.61
N PRO A 134 17.66 -18.38 1.28
CA PRO A 134 16.73 -17.98 0.22
C PRO A 134 16.02 -16.67 0.58
N ARG A 135 16.06 -15.72 -0.35
CA ARG A 135 15.37 -14.43 -0.24
C ARG A 135 14.10 -14.42 -1.08
N ILE A 136 12.98 -14.17 -0.43
CA ILE A 136 11.70 -13.90 -1.05
C ILE A 136 11.47 -12.39 -1.03
N MET A 137 11.11 -11.84 -2.18
CA MET A 137 10.83 -10.42 -2.32
C MET A 137 9.38 -10.10 -1.95
N PHE A 138 9.17 -8.91 -1.41
CA PHE A 138 7.88 -8.26 -1.25
C PHE A 138 8.01 -6.78 -1.66
N ASP A 139 7.02 -6.20 -2.32
CA ASP A 139 7.01 -4.76 -2.66
C ASP A 139 5.67 -4.08 -2.36
N GLY A 140 4.68 -4.86 -1.93
CA GLY A 140 3.33 -4.37 -1.69
C GLY A 140 2.58 -4.02 -2.97
N MET A 141 2.95 -4.58 -4.13
CA MET A 141 2.25 -4.39 -5.41
C MET A 141 1.41 -5.63 -5.79
N SER A 142 0.64 -5.51 -6.88
CA SER A 142 -0.18 -6.59 -7.47
C SER A 142 0.55 -7.34 -8.58
N CYS A 143 0.05 -8.53 -8.98
CA CYS A 143 0.63 -9.23 -10.14
C CYS A 143 0.42 -8.45 -11.44
N PHE A 144 -0.71 -7.74 -11.57
CA PHE A 144 -1.00 -6.80 -12.65
C PHE A 144 0.11 -5.76 -12.77
N ASN A 145 0.49 -5.16 -11.64
CA ASN A 145 1.51 -4.12 -11.59
C ASN A 145 2.90 -4.66 -11.97
N GLU A 146 3.26 -5.81 -11.40
CA GLU A 146 4.52 -6.50 -11.68
C GLU A 146 4.67 -6.85 -13.18
N LEU A 147 3.60 -7.30 -13.82
CA LEU A 147 3.60 -7.52 -15.27
C LEU A 147 3.72 -6.23 -16.08
N CYS A 148 3.01 -5.18 -15.68
CA CYS A 148 3.13 -3.87 -16.31
C CYS A 148 4.58 -3.37 -16.25
N TYR A 149 5.20 -3.40 -15.07
CA TYR A 149 6.59 -3.00 -14.88
C TYR A 149 7.53 -3.85 -15.75
N ASN A 150 7.43 -5.18 -15.67
CA ASN A 150 8.26 -6.07 -16.49
C ASN A 150 8.20 -5.71 -17.99
N ASN A 151 6.99 -5.53 -18.52
CA ASN A 151 6.77 -5.29 -19.93
C ASN A 151 7.19 -3.88 -20.36
N LEU A 152 6.99 -2.87 -19.50
CA LEU A 152 7.50 -1.51 -19.73
C LEU A 152 9.03 -1.49 -19.80
N TYR A 153 9.71 -2.18 -18.87
CA TYR A 153 11.17 -2.29 -18.89
C TYR A 153 11.71 -3.05 -20.10
N ALA A 154 11.04 -4.12 -20.52
CA ALA A 154 11.47 -4.93 -21.66
C ALA A 154 11.25 -4.22 -23.00
N SER A 155 10.08 -3.58 -23.17
CA SER A 155 9.69 -2.99 -24.45
C SER A 155 10.19 -1.56 -24.64
N LYS A 156 10.27 -0.78 -23.56
CA LYS A 156 10.51 0.68 -23.60
C LYS A 156 9.60 1.41 -24.60
N VAL A 157 8.37 0.91 -24.77
CA VAL A 157 7.40 1.43 -25.75
C VAL A 157 7.13 2.94 -25.60
N PHE A 158 7.38 3.50 -24.42
CA PHE A 158 7.17 4.91 -24.10
C PHE A 158 8.33 5.84 -24.50
N ASP A 159 9.51 5.33 -24.87
CA ASP A 159 10.71 6.15 -25.14
C ASP A 159 10.52 7.11 -26.33
N GLU A 160 9.77 6.67 -27.35
CA GLU A 160 9.49 7.44 -28.57
C GLU A 160 8.18 8.25 -28.50
N MET A 161 7.41 8.08 -27.43
CA MET A 161 6.09 8.70 -27.28
C MET A 161 6.23 10.10 -26.66
N SER A 162 5.38 11.03 -27.10
CA SER A 162 5.26 12.31 -26.40
C SER A 162 4.57 12.13 -25.03
N GLU A 163 4.76 13.08 -24.11
CA GLU A 163 4.36 12.96 -22.71
C GLU A 163 2.89 12.56 -22.48
N SER A 164 2.00 13.08 -23.32
CA SER A 164 0.54 12.88 -23.22
C SER A 164 -0.02 11.93 -24.28
N GLU A 165 0.84 11.35 -25.13
CA GLU A 165 0.40 10.43 -26.17
C GLU A 165 0.14 9.05 -25.57
N PRO A 166 -1.05 8.47 -25.79
CA PRO A 166 -1.38 7.16 -25.25
C PRO A 166 -0.63 6.06 -26.01
N PHE A 167 -0.17 5.05 -25.27
CA PHE A 167 0.36 3.81 -25.81
C PHE A 167 -0.24 2.62 -25.07
N VAL A 168 -0.27 1.46 -25.73
CA VAL A 168 -0.71 0.20 -25.12
C VAL A 168 0.49 -0.47 -24.46
N VAL A 169 0.35 -0.90 -23.20
CA VAL A 169 1.38 -1.72 -22.54
C VAL A 169 1.40 -3.10 -23.20
N PRO A 170 2.50 -3.51 -23.85
CA PRO A 170 2.54 -4.76 -24.59
C PRO A 170 2.50 -5.97 -23.64
N GLY A 171 2.02 -7.11 -24.13
CA GLY A 171 2.14 -8.41 -23.43
C GLY A 171 1.24 -8.58 -22.20
N LEU A 172 0.25 -7.69 -22.00
CA LEU A 172 -0.78 -7.89 -20.99
C LEU A 172 -1.99 -8.64 -21.58
N PRO A 173 -2.75 -9.39 -20.75
CA PRO A 173 -4.02 -10.01 -21.16
C PRO A 173 -5.03 -8.99 -21.69
N ASP A 174 -5.23 -7.90 -20.95
CA ASP A 174 -6.09 -6.78 -21.35
C ASP A 174 -5.34 -5.68 -22.10
N LYS A 175 -6.06 -4.95 -22.95
CA LYS A 175 -5.55 -3.76 -23.63
C LYS A 175 -5.50 -2.57 -22.67
N ILE A 176 -4.38 -2.41 -21.97
CA ILE A 176 -4.16 -1.30 -21.04
C ILE A 176 -3.44 -0.15 -21.74
N GLU A 177 -4.10 1.01 -21.80
CA GLU A 177 -3.54 2.25 -22.34
C GLU A 177 -3.07 3.20 -21.23
N LEU A 178 -1.85 3.70 -21.34
CA LEU A 178 -1.22 4.69 -20.45
C LEU A 178 -0.56 5.80 -21.28
N THR A 179 -0.31 6.95 -20.66
CA THR A 179 0.60 7.98 -21.21
C THR A 179 1.90 7.99 -20.42
N ARG A 180 2.95 8.60 -20.97
CA ARG A 180 4.23 8.73 -20.26
C ARG A 180 4.09 9.56 -18.97
N ASN A 181 3.21 10.57 -18.96
CA ASN A 181 2.88 11.35 -17.76
C ASN A 181 2.24 10.52 -16.64
N GLN A 182 1.61 9.39 -16.95
CA GLN A 182 0.99 8.49 -15.96
C GLN A 182 1.97 7.44 -15.43
N LEU A 183 3.20 7.38 -15.96
CA LEU A 183 4.15 6.37 -15.55
C LEU A 183 4.86 6.72 -14.23
N PRO A 184 5.26 5.69 -13.45
CA PRO A 184 5.99 5.86 -12.20
C PRO A 184 7.42 6.40 -12.43
N PRO A 185 8.13 6.81 -11.35
CA PRO A 185 9.47 7.41 -11.42
C PRO A 185 10.51 6.61 -12.21
N GLU A 186 10.37 5.28 -12.29
CA GLU A 186 11.19 4.37 -13.10
C GLU A 186 11.22 4.73 -14.59
N PHE A 187 10.12 5.27 -15.11
CA PHE A 187 9.94 5.58 -16.54
C PHE A 187 9.62 7.07 -16.78
N ASN A 188 9.21 7.79 -15.73
CA ASN A 188 8.99 9.23 -15.71
C ASN A 188 9.75 9.86 -14.52
N PRO A 189 11.07 10.11 -14.64
CA PRO A 189 11.89 10.54 -13.50
C PRO A 189 11.53 11.92 -12.94
N SER A 190 11.52 12.04 -11.61
CA SER A 190 11.42 13.31 -10.89
C SER A 190 12.73 14.12 -10.92
N SER A 191 12.71 15.34 -10.38
CA SER A 191 13.93 16.15 -10.18
C SER A 191 14.96 15.53 -9.23
N VAL A 192 14.52 14.71 -8.26
CA VAL A 192 15.42 13.95 -7.38
C VAL A 192 15.88 12.67 -8.07
N ASP A 193 17.17 12.56 -8.35
CA ASP A 193 17.75 11.37 -8.97
C ASP A 193 17.86 10.21 -7.96
N THR A 194 17.05 9.18 -8.20
CA THR A 194 17.04 7.92 -7.45
C THR A 194 17.30 6.72 -8.35
N SER A 195 17.80 6.94 -9.58
CA SER A 195 18.02 5.90 -10.60
C SER A 195 18.96 4.80 -10.13
N GLY A 196 20.09 5.17 -9.50
CA GLY A 196 21.07 4.21 -8.97
C GLY A 196 20.49 3.31 -7.87
N PHE A 197 19.64 3.85 -7.00
CA PHE A 197 18.95 3.07 -5.97
C PHE A 197 17.94 2.10 -6.58
N ARG A 198 17.13 2.58 -7.54
CA ARG A 198 16.15 1.77 -8.26
C ARG A 198 16.80 0.65 -9.08
N GLN A 199 17.96 0.92 -9.70
CA GLN A 199 18.71 -0.11 -10.41
C GLN A 199 19.20 -1.21 -9.46
N ARG A 200 19.73 -0.87 -8.28
CA ARG A 200 20.10 -1.87 -7.27
C ARG A 200 18.92 -2.70 -6.80
N ALA A 201 17.76 -2.07 -6.57
CA ALA A 201 16.53 -2.77 -6.20
C ALA A 201 16.11 -3.78 -7.28
N ARG A 202 16.15 -3.37 -8.55
CA ARG A 202 15.90 -4.23 -9.72
C ARG A 202 16.89 -5.39 -9.81
N ASP A 203 18.18 -5.13 -9.65
CA ASP A 203 19.22 -6.17 -9.72
C ASP A 203 19.03 -7.21 -8.60
N ALA A 204 18.68 -6.76 -7.39
CA ALA A 204 18.36 -7.65 -6.28
C ALA A 204 17.06 -8.45 -6.54
N GLU A 205 16.04 -7.81 -7.13
CA GLU A 205 14.77 -8.44 -7.50
C GLU A 205 14.94 -9.65 -8.42
N VAL A 206 15.80 -9.52 -9.45
CA VAL A 206 16.07 -10.59 -10.42
C VAL A 206 16.73 -11.80 -9.73
N ARG A 207 17.53 -11.58 -8.68
CA ARG A 207 18.17 -12.64 -7.90
C ARG A 207 17.28 -13.27 -6.83
N ALA A 208 16.08 -12.72 -6.56
CA ALA A 208 15.21 -13.25 -5.52
C ALA A 208 14.74 -14.67 -5.86
N TYR A 209 14.71 -15.55 -4.85
CA TYR A 209 14.26 -16.94 -4.98
C TYR A 209 12.80 -17.04 -5.42
N GLY A 210 11.97 -16.10 -4.97
CA GLY A 210 10.57 -16.00 -5.33
C GLY A 210 9.97 -14.69 -4.82
N VAL A 211 8.66 -14.53 -5.03
CA VAL A 211 7.93 -13.31 -4.68
C VAL A 211 6.67 -13.66 -3.90
N VAL A 212 6.44 -12.94 -2.82
CA VAL A 212 5.17 -12.96 -2.11
C VAL A 212 4.38 -11.74 -2.52
N ILE A 213 3.12 -11.94 -2.91
CA ILE A 213 2.23 -10.89 -3.37
C ILE A 213 1.11 -10.73 -2.34
N ASN A 214 0.90 -9.50 -1.87
CA ASN A 214 -0.31 -9.16 -1.13
C ASN A 214 -1.45 -9.01 -2.14
N SER A 215 -2.01 -10.13 -2.58
CA SER A 215 -3.18 -10.22 -3.46
C SER A 215 -3.75 -11.65 -3.34
N PHE A 216 -4.82 -11.96 -4.06
CA PHE A 216 -5.41 -13.30 -4.11
C PHE A 216 -5.70 -13.71 -5.56
N GLU A 217 -5.67 -15.01 -5.84
CA GLU A 217 -5.73 -15.54 -7.22
C GLU A 217 -6.97 -15.05 -7.97
N GLU A 218 -8.11 -15.02 -7.30
CA GLU A 218 -9.39 -14.68 -7.90
C GLU A 218 -9.53 -13.19 -8.25
N LEU A 219 -8.70 -12.30 -7.69
CA LEU A 219 -8.72 -10.88 -8.00
C LEU A 219 -8.16 -10.58 -9.39
N GLU A 220 -7.12 -11.31 -9.78
CA GLU A 220 -6.31 -10.97 -10.96
C GLU A 220 -5.73 -12.24 -11.64
N CYS A 221 -6.57 -13.28 -11.76
CA CYS A 221 -6.17 -14.66 -12.11
C CYS A 221 -5.26 -14.77 -13.35
N GLU A 222 -5.60 -14.08 -14.44
CA GLU A 222 -4.78 -14.12 -15.66
C GLU A 222 -3.40 -13.50 -15.43
N TYR A 223 -3.33 -12.39 -14.68
CA TYR A 223 -2.08 -11.74 -14.30
C TYR A 223 -1.26 -12.59 -13.33
N VAL A 224 -1.89 -13.27 -12.37
CA VAL A 224 -1.18 -14.22 -11.49
C VAL A 224 -0.56 -15.36 -12.32
N SER A 225 -1.31 -15.92 -13.27
CA SER A 225 -0.82 -16.96 -14.17
C SER A 225 0.38 -16.51 -14.99
N GLU A 226 0.30 -15.36 -15.66
CA GLU A 226 1.41 -14.83 -16.46
C GLU A 226 2.63 -14.47 -15.61
N TYR A 227 2.43 -13.85 -14.44
CA TYR A 227 3.55 -13.51 -13.56
C TYR A 227 4.22 -14.77 -12.97
N LYS A 228 3.44 -15.80 -12.62
CA LYS A 228 3.98 -17.11 -12.23
C LYS A 228 4.85 -17.72 -13.33
N LYS A 229 4.45 -17.64 -14.60
CA LYS A 229 5.28 -18.14 -15.72
C LYS A 229 6.60 -17.39 -15.80
N LEU A 230 6.59 -16.06 -15.67
CA LEU A 230 7.80 -15.24 -15.69
C LEU A 230 8.76 -15.56 -14.54
N ARG A 231 8.22 -15.91 -13.36
CA ARG A 231 9.01 -16.21 -12.15
C ARG A 231 9.21 -17.72 -11.91
N GLY A 232 9.02 -18.56 -12.93
CA GLY A 232 9.25 -20.01 -12.81
C GLY A 232 8.39 -20.71 -11.75
N GLY A 233 7.18 -20.20 -11.50
CA GLY A 233 6.22 -20.72 -10.54
C GLY A 233 6.42 -20.24 -9.09
N LYS A 234 7.46 -19.45 -8.80
CA LYS A 234 7.79 -18.99 -7.44
C LYS A 234 7.10 -17.67 -7.08
N VAL A 235 5.77 -17.63 -7.22
CA VAL A 235 4.92 -16.51 -6.81
C VAL A 235 3.81 -17.05 -5.92
N TRP A 236 3.68 -16.47 -4.73
CA TRP A 236 2.64 -16.83 -3.77
C TRP A 236 1.78 -15.61 -3.43
N CYS A 237 0.54 -15.63 -3.90
CA CYS A 237 -0.49 -14.68 -3.52
C CYS A 237 -1.06 -15.10 -2.17
N ILE A 238 -0.73 -14.37 -1.10
CA ILE A 238 -1.14 -14.72 0.29
C ILE A 238 -2.02 -13.65 0.94
N GLY A 239 -2.43 -12.64 0.17
CA GLY A 239 -3.28 -11.56 0.65
C GLY A 239 -4.77 -11.91 0.58
N PRO A 240 -5.67 -10.99 0.95
CA PRO A 240 -5.36 -9.66 1.46
C PRO A 240 -4.87 -9.69 2.90
N LEU A 241 -3.63 -9.23 3.13
CA LEU A 241 -2.98 -9.30 4.43
C LEU A 241 -3.71 -8.49 5.51
N SER A 242 -4.44 -7.44 5.13
CA SER A 242 -5.27 -6.62 6.03
C SER A 242 -6.36 -7.42 6.77
N LEU A 243 -6.72 -8.62 6.28
CA LEU A 243 -7.69 -9.53 6.91
C LEU A 243 -7.04 -10.55 7.86
N CYS A 244 -5.74 -10.46 8.12
CA CYS A 244 -4.99 -11.48 8.86
C CYS A 244 -5.56 -11.77 10.26
N ASP A 245 -6.11 -10.78 10.95
CA ASP A 245 -6.67 -10.91 12.30
C ASP A 245 -8.17 -11.25 12.32
N GLY A 246 -8.75 -11.57 11.16
CA GLY A 246 -10.17 -11.80 11.00
C GLY A 246 -10.98 -10.49 10.91
N ASN A 247 -12.27 -10.61 10.64
CA ASN A 247 -13.11 -9.45 10.29
C ASN A 247 -14.06 -8.97 11.41
N ASN A 248 -13.98 -9.54 12.61
CA ASN A 248 -15.06 -9.42 13.62
C ASN A 248 -14.70 -8.54 14.84
N ASP A 249 -13.49 -7.98 14.92
CA ASP A 249 -13.08 -7.14 16.05
C ASP A 249 -12.70 -5.72 15.60
N ASP A 250 -13.62 -4.79 15.82
CA ASP A 250 -13.45 -3.36 15.50
C ASP A 250 -12.26 -2.74 16.24
N SER A 251 -11.94 -3.22 17.44
CA SER A 251 -10.78 -2.75 18.21
C SER A 251 -9.45 -3.16 17.56
N VAL A 252 -9.42 -4.27 16.81
CA VAL A 252 -8.24 -4.69 16.06
C VAL A 252 -8.11 -3.85 14.79
N LYS A 253 -9.23 -3.63 14.09
CA LYS A 253 -9.27 -2.79 12.88
C LYS A 253 -8.84 -1.34 13.18
N SER A 254 -9.26 -0.79 14.32
CA SER A 254 -8.94 0.59 14.72
C SER A 254 -7.47 0.80 15.04
N ARG A 255 -6.77 -0.25 15.50
CA ARG A 255 -5.35 -0.24 15.86
C ARG A 255 -4.41 -0.52 14.68
N ARG A 256 -4.93 -0.86 13.50
CA ARG A 256 -4.09 -1.19 12.35
C ARG A 256 -3.34 0.06 11.85
N GLY A 257 -2.02 -0.07 11.74
CA GLY A 257 -1.14 0.99 11.28
C GLY A 257 -0.65 1.89 12.42
N ASN A 258 -1.26 3.06 12.60
CA ASN A 258 -0.85 4.03 13.61
C ASN A 258 -2.01 4.39 14.56
N VAL A 259 -1.69 5.12 15.63
CA VAL A 259 -2.71 5.60 16.58
C VAL A 259 -3.65 6.59 15.88
N ALA A 260 -4.95 6.29 15.91
CA ALA A 260 -5.97 7.14 15.31
C ALA A 260 -6.06 8.52 16.01
N ALA A 261 -6.28 9.56 15.20
CA ALA A 261 -6.46 10.93 15.65
C ALA A 261 -7.91 11.26 16.08
N ILE A 262 -8.80 10.27 16.00
CA ILE A 262 -10.19 10.35 16.44
C ILE A 262 -10.48 9.16 17.36
N ASP A 263 -11.33 9.38 18.36
CA ASP A 263 -11.84 8.29 19.19
C ASP A 263 -12.68 7.32 18.34
N GLU A 264 -12.41 6.03 18.51
CA GLU A 264 -13.08 4.95 17.76
C GLU A 264 -14.60 5.05 17.88
N ARG A 265 -15.11 5.27 19.10
CA ARG A 265 -16.55 5.30 19.37
C ARG A 265 -17.19 6.54 18.78
N GLN A 266 -16.49 7.67 18.79
CA GLN A 266 -16.97 8.90 18.13
C GLN A 266 -17.12 8.70 16.62
N CYS A 267 -16.12 8.08 15.98
CA CYS A 267 -16.13 7.81 14.54
C CYS A 267 -17.29 6.85 14.16
N VAL A 268 -17.42 5.74 14.88
CA VAL A 268 -18.51 4.77 14.66
C VAL A 268 -19.88 5.40 14.91
N LYS A 269 -20.06 6.14 16.01
CA LYS A 269 -21.32 6.82 16.31
C LYS A 269 -21.76 7.79 15.21
N TRP A 270 -20.81 8.48 14.58
CA TRP A 270 -21.13 9.37 13.46
C TRP A 270 -21.57 8.55 12.22
N LEU A 271 -20.87 7.46 11.91
CA LEU A 271 -21.24 6.56 10.82
C LEU A 271 -22.61 5.89 11.03
N ASP A 272 -22.93 5.47 12.25
CA ASP A 272 -24.24 4.91 12.66
C ASP A 272 -25.40 5.89 12.44
N SER A 273 -25.12 7.19 12.36
CA SER A 273 -26.15 8.22 12.15
C SER A 273 -26.54 8.42 10.67
N HIS A 274 -25.88 7.69 9.75
CA HIS A 274 -26.10 7.79 8.32
C HIS A 274 -26.58 6.46 7.72
N GLU A 275 -27.38 6.56 6.64
CA GLU A 275 -27.96 5.40 5.96
C GLU A 275 -26.90 4.47 5.35
N PRO A 276 -27.17 3.16 5.23
CA PRO A 276 -26.28 2.21 4.57
C PRO A 276 -25.86 2.68 3.16
N GLY A 277 -24.57 2.58 2.86
CA GLY A 277 -24.00 2.95 1.56
C GLY A 277 -24.15 4.43 1.18
N SER A 278 -24.38 5.35 2.13
CA SER A 278 -24.58 6.77 1.85
C SER A 278 -23.33 7.64 2.03
N VAL A 279 -22.33 7.18 2.80
CA VAL A 279 -21.13 7.94 3.19
C VAL A 279 -20.01 7.76 2.17
N VAL A 280 -19.38 8.87 1.75
CA VAL A 280 -18.10 8.89 1.04
C VAL A 280 -16.96 8.93 2.07
N TYR A 281 -16.05 7.97 2.02
CA TYR A 281 -14.77 8.09 2.73
C TYR A 281 -13.72 8.66 1.79
N ALA A 282 -13.03 9.73 2.18
CA ALA A 282 -11.96 10.35 1.39
C ALA A 282 -10.64 10.33 2.16
N CYS A 283 -9.67 9.56 1.67
CA CYS A 283 -8.34 9.45 2.26
C CYS A 283 -7.27 9.12 1.20
N PHE A 284 -6.15 9.85 1.25
CA PHE A 284 -5.04 9.71 0.31
C PHE A 284 -3.79 9.04 0.93
N GLY A 285 -3.98 8.33 2.05
CA GLY A 285 -2.90 7.61 2.72
C GLY A 285 -1.84 8.50 3.37
N SER A 286 -0.70 7.91 3.72
CA SER A 286 0.32 8.56 4.54
C SER A 286 1.35 9.37 3.77
N LEU A 287 1.44 9.25 2.44
CA LEU A 287 2.52 9.87 1.66
C LEU A 287 2.05 10.96 0.71
N VAL A 288 0.81 10.89 0.21
CA VAL A 288 0.27 11.92 -0.68
C VAL A 288 0.24 13.27 0.03
N ARG A 289 0.69 14.29 -0.70
CA ARG A 289 0.62 15.69 -0.32
C ARG A 289 -0.19 16.39 -1.42
N LEU A 290 -1.32 16.99 -1.08
CA LEU A 290 -2.05 17.86 -2.01
C LEU A 290 -1.60 19.30 -1.74
N ASN A 291 -1.35 20.07 -2.80
CA ASN A 291 -1.17 21.51 -2.63
C ASN A 291 -2.50 22.15 -2.20
N THR A 292 -2.43 23.31 -1.54
CA THR A 292 -3.60 23.96 -0.93
C THR A 292 -4.73 24.21 -1.95
N PRO A 293 -4.48 24.75 -3.16
CA PRO A 293 -5.51 24.89 -4.18
C PRO A 293 -6.20 23.57 -4.55
N GLN A 294 -5.45 22.48 -4.68
CA GLN A 294 -6.01 21.17 -5.02
C GLN A 294 -6.84 20.57 -3.86
N LEU A 295 -6.42 20.82 -2.62
CA LEU A 295 -7.14 20.43 -1.40
C LEU A 295 -8.48 21.16 -1.28
N ILE A 296 -8.51 22.45 -1.63
CA ILE A 296 -9.74 23.26 -1.68
C ILE A 296 -10.72 22.67 -2.69
N GLU A 297 -10.26 22.32 -3.89
CA GLU A 297 -11.13 21.73 -4.93
C GLU A 297 -11.70 20.36 -4.51
N LEU A 298 -10.93 19.55 -3.76
CA LEU A 298 -11.44 18.33 -3.15
C LEU A 298 -12.56 18.63 -2.13
N GLY A 299 -12.33 19.57 -1.21
CA GLY A 299 -13.32 19.97 -0.21
C GLY A 299 -14.61 20.50 -0.84
N LEU A 300 -14.48 21.38 -1.84
CA LEU A 300 -15.62 21.92 -2.61
C LEU A 300 -16.36 20.82 -3.37
N GLY A 301 -15.66 19.83 -3.92
CA GLY A 301 -16.29 18.68 -4.59
C GLY A 301 -17.08 17.78 -3.62
N LEU A 302 -16.52 17.52 -2.43
CA LEU A 302 -17.22 16.79 -1.37
C LEU A 302 -18.46 17.57 -0.91
N GLU A 303 -18.34 18.86 -0.70
CA GLU A 303 -19.46 19.73 -0.35
C GLU A 303 -20.55 19.70 -1.43
N ALA A 304 -20.18 19.88 -2.69
CA ALA A 304 -21.12 19.93 -3.83
C ALA A 304 -21.80 18.59 -4.13
N SER A 305 -21.21 17.45 -3.75
CA SER A 305 -21.84 16.13 -3.88
C SER A 305 -23.13 15.98 -3.07
N ASN A 306 -23.34 16.81 -2.05
CA ASN A 306 -24.46 16.72 -1.12
C ASN A 306 -24.59 15.34 -0.41
N ARG A 307 -23.53 14.51 -0.43
CA ARG A 307 -23.46 13.24 0.30
C ARG A 307 -22.85 13.46 1.69
N PRO A 308 -23.17 12.61 2.68
CA PRO A 308 -22.36 12.46 3.87
C PRO A 308 -20.93 12.07 3.52
N PHE A 309 -19.92 12.61 4.20
CA PHE A 309 -18.53 12.27 3.97
C PHE A 309 -17.67 12.30 5.23
N ILE A 310 -16.68 11.41 5.26
CA ILE A 310 -15.51 11.53 6.14
C ILE A 310 -14.32 11.94 5.29
N TRP A 311 -13.66 13.03 5.66
CA TRP A 311 -12.47 13.52 4.98
C TRP A 311 -11.26 13.51 5.90
N VAL A 312 -10.26 12.72 5.54
CA VAL A 312 -8.97 12.67 6.25
C VAL A 312 -8.03 13.71 5.65
N VAL A 313 -7.69 14.72 6.45
CA VAL A 313 -6.78 15.79 6.10
C VAL A 313 -5.43 15.54 6.75
N LYS A 314 -4.37 15.49 5.94
CA LYS A 314 -3.00 15.40 6.45
C LYS A 314 -2.39 16.79 6.53
N SER A 315 -2.15 17.28 7.75
CA SER A 315 -1.74 18.66 7.99
C SER A 315 -0.21 18.88 8.07
N VAL A 316 0.61 17.82 8.15
CA VAL A 316 2.04 17.91 8.55
C VAL A 316 2.89 18.99 7.82
N HIS A 317 2.66 19.27 6.53
CA HIS A 317 3.47 20.25 5.77
C HIS A 317 2.75 21.57 5.46
N ARG A 318 1.42 21.64 5.64
CA ARG A 318 0.57 22.78 5.23
C ARG A 318 -0.59 23.03 6.19
N GLU A 319 -0.45 22.61 7.45
CA GLU A 319 -1.47 22.70 8.48
C GLU A 319 -2.05 24.10 8.55
N LYS A 320 -1.17 25.10 8.64
CA LYS A 320 -1.57 26.49 8.77
C LYS A 320 -2.46 26.96 7.61
N GLU A 321 -2.06 26.72 6.36
CA GLU A 321 -2.81 27.15 5.18
C GLU A 321 -4.19 26.48 5.10
N VAL A 322 -4.26 25.19 5.44
CA VAL A 322 -5.50 24.42 5.41
C VAL A 322 -6.45 24.85 6.53
N GLU A 323 -5.94 25.03 7.75
CA GLU A 323 -6.75 25.50 8.89
C GLU A 323 -7.23 26.94 8.67
N GLU A 324 -6.40 27.82 8.11
CA GLU A 324 -6.80 29.18 7.73
C GLU A 324 -7.96 29.15 6.74
N TRP A 325 -7.86 28.34 5.67
CA TRP A 325 -8.95 28.20 4.71
C TRP A 325 -10.23 27.61 5.34
N LEU A 326 -10.12 26.55 6.15
CA LEU A 326 -11.27 25.93 6.81
C LEU A 326 -12.01 26.95 7.70
N ALA A 327 -11.26 27.75 8.45
CA ALA A 327 -11.81 28.78 9.34
C ALA A 327 -12.42 29.96 8.58
N GLU A 328 -11.70 30.55 7.61
CA GLU A 328 -12.14 31.74 6.89
C GLU A 328 -13.31 31.45 5.94
N SER A 329 -13.30 30.28 5.31
CA SER A 329 -14.38 29.89 4.41
C SER A 329 -15.66 29.53 5.17
N GLY A 330 -15.57 29.10 6.44
CA GLY A 330 -16.70 28.52 7.18
C GLY A 330 -17.11 27.14 6.66
N PHE A 331 -16.18 26.40 6.05
CA PHE A 331 -16.44 25.09 5.44
C PHE A 331 -17.06 24.11 6.43
N GLU A 332 -16.45 23.94 7.61
CA GLU A 332 -16.93 22.99 8.62
C GLU A 332 -18.37 23.27 9.06
N GLU A 333 -18.73 24.55 9.20
CA GLU A 333 -20.09 24.95 9.59
C GLU A 333 -21.12 24.62 8.50
N ARG A 334 -20.76 24.77 7.22
CA ARG A 334 -21.67 24.43 6.10
C ARG A 334 -21.90 22.93 5.96
N VAL A 335 -20.94 22.10 6.37
CA VAL A 335 -21.02 20.65 6.24
C VAL A 335 -21.28 19.93 7.55
N LYS A 336 -21.43 20.62 8.69
CA LYS A 336 -21.46 20.02 10.05
C LYS A 336 -22.43 18.84 10.23
N ASP A 337 -23.54 18.83 9.51
CA ASP A 337 -24.58 17.78 9.62
C ASP A 337 -24.28 16.55 8.75
N ARG A 338 -23.27 16.63 7.88
CA ARG A 338 -22.94 15.59 6.88
C ARG A 338 -21.44 15.38 6.65
N GLY A 339 -20.57 16.17 7.25
CA GLY A 339 -19.12 16.11 7.05
C GLY A 339 -18.39 15.88 8.37
N LEU A 340 -17.47 14.91 8.38
CA LEU A 340 -16.55 14.66 9.49
C LEU A 340 -15.11 14.80 8.99
N ILE A 341 -14.35 15.75 9.54
CA ILE A 341 -12.95 15.97 9.19
C ILE A 341 -12.04 15.32 10.24
N ILE A 342 -11.16 14.43 9.80
CA ILE A 342 -10.15 13.78 10.65
C ILE A 342 -8.78 14.37 10.31
N ARG A 343 -8.15 15.02 11.29
CA ARG A 343 -6.81 15.60 11.16
C ARG A 343 -5.77 14.61 11.68
N GLY A 344 -5.08 13.91 10.78
CA GLY A 344 -4.08 12.90 11.14
C GLY A 344 -4.47 11.48 10.70
N TRP A 345 -4.14 10.47 11.52
CA TRP A 345 -4.41 9.07 11.17
C TRP A 345 -5.87 8.71 11.39
N ALA A 346 -6.49 8.05 10.41
CA ALA A 346 -7.85 7.54 10.51
C ALA A 346 -7.84 6.01 10.71
N PRO A 347 -8.79 5.44 11.47
CA PRO A 347 -8.96 3.99 11.56
C PRO A 347 -9.58 3.46 10.26
N GLN A 348 -8.81 3.48 9.17
CA GLN A 348 -9.28 3.30 7.79
C GLN A 348 -10.05 1.98 7.58
N VAL A 349 -9.52 0.86 8.07
CA VAL A 349 -10.18 -0.45 7.93
C VAL A 349 -11.51 -0.50 8.69
N LEU A 350 -11.59 0.15 9.85
CA LEU A 350 -12.83 0.27 10.61
C LEU A 350 -13.87 1.08 9.83
N ILE A 351 -13.48 2.25 9.31
CA ILE A 351 -14.37 3.12 8.53
C ILE A 351 -14.88 2.37 7.29
N LEU A 352 -13.98 1.79 6.49
CA LEU A 352 -14.34 1.07 5.27
C LEU A 352 -15.23 -0.14 5.55
N SER A 353 -15.05 -0.81 6.70
CA SER A 353 -15.89 -1.94 7.10
C SER A 353 -17.32 -1.54 7.53
N HIS A 354 -17.60 -0.25 7.73
CA HIS A 354 -18.88 0.19 8.25
C HIS A 354 -19.97 0.17 7.16
N PRO A 355 -21.18 -0.37 7.42
CA PRO A 355 -22.25 -0.49 6.42
C PRO A 355 -22.67 0.84 5.76
N SER A 356 -22.53 1.95 6.47
CA SER A 356 -22.86 3.30 5.96
C SER A 356 -21.91 3.79 4.86
N VAL A 357 -20.70 3.24 4.75
CA VAL A 357 -19.74 3.65 3.70
C VAL A 357 -20.14 3.06 2.35
N GLY A 358 -20.37 3.93 1.37
CA GLY A 358 -20.81 3.57 0.02
C GLY A 358 -19.79 3.85 -1.08
N GLY A 359 -18.71 4.59 -0.79
CA GLY A 359 -17.65 4.85 -1.75
C GLY A 359 -16.37 5.33 -1.08
N PHE A 360 -15.22 4.96 -1.67
CA PHE A 360 -13.90 5.34 -1.17
C PHE A 360 -13.14 6.18 -2.21
N LEU A 361 -12.98 7.47 -1.93
CA LEU A 361 -12.11 8.36 -2.68
C LEU A 361 -10.66 8.18 -2.24
N THR A 362 -9.85 7.62 -3.14
CA THR A 362 -8.53 7.09 -2.81
C THR A 362 -7.49 7.40 -3.89
N HIS A 363 -6.25 7.57 -3.43
CA HIS A 363 -5.06 7.65 -4.28
C HIS A 363 -4.68 6.35 -5.00
N CYS A 364 -5.39 5.25 -4.80
CA CYS A 364 -5.14 3.96 -5.46
C CYS A 364 -3.80 3.28 -5.11
N GLY A 365 -3.16 3.65 -4.00
CA GLY A 365 -2.07 2.85 -3.45
C GLY A 365 -2.57 1.44 -3.09
N TRP A 366 -1.78 0.42 -3.35
CA TRP A 366 -2.26 -0.97 -3.37
C TRP A 366 -2.89 -1.44 -2.04
N ASN A 367 -2.36 -1.00 -0.90
CA ASN A 367 -2.98 -1.29 0.41
C ASN A 367 -4.41 -0.73 0.51
N SER A 368 -4.61 0.53 0.12
CA SER A 368 -5.93 1.16 0.13
C SER A 368 -6.88 0.49 -0.86
N THR A 369 -6.38 0.09 -2.04
CA THR A 369 -7.16 -0.67 -3.02
C THR A 369 -7.66 -1.99 -2.43
N LEU A 370 -6.79 -2.77 -1.79
CA LEU A 370 -7.17 -4.03 -1.16
C LEU A 370 -8.11 -3.84 0.02
N GLU A 371 -7.91 -2.82 0.86
CA GLU A 371 -8.82 -2.53 1.97
C GLU A 371 -10.23 -2.19 1.48
N SER A 372 -10.34 -1.47 0.35
CA SER A 372 -11.61 -1.21 -0.34
C SER A 372 -12.25 -2.50 -0.85
N VAL A 373 -11.47 -3.33 -1.56
CA VAL A 373 -11.90 -4.62 -2.11
C VAL A 373 -12.42 -5.51 -0.99
N CYS A 374 -11.66 -5.68 0.09
CA CYS A 374 -12.03 -6.52 1.24
C CYS A 374 -13.33 -6.08 1.91
N SER A 375 -13.55 -4.76 1.95
CA SER A 375 -14.73 -4.15 2.56
C SER A 375 -15.93 -4.15 1.61
N GLY A 376 -15.73 -4.48 0.33
CA GLY A 376 -16.77 -4.45 -0.69
C GLY A 376 -17.22 -3.03 -1.06
N VAL A 377 -16.33 -2.05 -0.91
CA VAL A 377 -16.61 -0.63 -1.17
C VAL A 377 -16.04 -0.25 -2.54
N PRO A 378 -16.84 0.34 -3.45
CA PRO A 378 -16.33 0.83 -4.73
C PRO A 378 -15.42 2.05 -4.56
N MET A 379 -14.55 2.28 -5.53
CA MET A 379 -13.53 3.33 -5.47
C MET A 379 -13.84 4.52 -6.37
N ILE A 380 -13.53 5.70 -5.88
CA ILE A 380 -13.40 6.94 -6.65
C ILE A 380 -11.90 7.17 -6.79
N THR A 381 -11.34 6.84 -7.95
CA THR A 381 -9.88 6.75 -8.13
C THR A 381 -9.29 8.11 -8.44
N TRP A 382 -8.25 8.47 -7.69
CA TRP A 382 -7.49 9.70 -7.86
C TRP A 382 -5.99 9.46 -7.66
N PRO A 383 -5.35 8.71 -8.57
CA PRO A 383 -3.92 8.42 -8.48
C PRO A 383 -3.06 9.69 -8.46
N GLN A 384 -1.94 9.61 -7.74
CA GLN A 384 -1.01 10.73 -7.54
C GLN A 384 0.40 10.41 -8.02
N PHE A 385 1.00 9.31 -7.55
CA PHE A 385 2.39 8.96 -7.85
C PHE A 385 2.65 7.45 -7.73
N ALA A 386 3.92 7.04 -7.85
CA ALA A 386 4.34 5.65 -7.83
C ALA A 386 3.49 4.82 -8.80
N GLU A 387 3.04 3.65 -8.38
CA GLU A 387 2.35 2.67 -9.20
C GLU A 387 0.82 2.91 -9.30
N GLN A 388 0.33 4.00 -8.73
CA GLN A 388 -1.11 4.26 -8.50
C GLN A 388 -1.93 4.39 -9.79
N PHE A 389 -1.37 5.00 -10.85
CA PHE A 389 -2.05 5.09 -12.14
C PHE A 389 -2.21 3.72 -12.80
N ILE A 390 -1.26 2.81 -12.59
CA ILE A 390 -1.34 1.42 -13.05
C ILE A 390 -2.43 0.70 -12.22
N ASN A 391 -2.44 0.87 -10.90
CA ASN A 391 -3.50 0.32 -10.05
C ASN A 391 -4.90 0.83 -10.43
N GLU A 392 -5.03 2.11 -10.80
CA GLU A 392 -6.29 2.67 -11.31
C GLU A 392 -6.80 1.90 -12.53
N LYS A 393 -5.93 1.50 -13.46
CA LYS A 393 -6.35 0.71 -14.65
C LYS A 393 -6.95 -0.63 -14.24
N LEU A 394 -6.33 -1.33 -13.28
CA LEU A 394 -6.90 -2.55 -12.74
C LEU A 394 -8.29 -2.29 -12.11
N VAL A 395 -8.40 -1.27 -11.26
CA VAL A 395 -9.66 -0.94 -10.56
C VAL A 395 -10.79 -0.56 -11.50
N VAL A 396 -10.53 0.32 -12.46
CA VAL A 396 -11.54 0.93 -13.31
C VAL A 396 -11.83 0.08 -14.56
N GLN A 397 -10.79 -0.45 -15.21
CA GLN A 397 -10.95 -1.11 -16.52
C GLN A 397 -11.13 -2.62 -16.39
N VAL A 398 -10.35 -3.27 -15.53
CA VAL A 398 -10.36 -4.74 -15.41
C VAL A 398 -11.43 -5.20 -14.43
N LEU A 399 -11.42 -4.67 -13.21
CA LEU A 399 -12.36 -5.04 -12.16
C LEU A 399 -13.71 -4.31 -12.28
N GLY A 400 -13.69 -3.09 -12.82
CA GLY A 400 -14.86 -2.22 -12.93
C GLY A 400 -15.51 -1.88 -11.59
N ILE A 401 -14.72 -1.76 -10.54
CA ILE A 401 -15.19 -1.45 -9.18
C ILE A 401 -14.95 0.02 -8.80
N GLY A 402 -14.76 0.90 -9.79
CA GLY A 402 -14.58 2.32 -9.52
C GLY A 402 -14.55 3.21 -10.75
N PHE A 403 -14.52 4.52 -10.51
CA PHE A 403 -14.41 5.56 -11.53
C PHE A 403 -13.34 6.58 -11.17
N GLY A 404 -12.57 6.99 -12.17
CA GLY A 404 -11.56 8.03 -12.01
C GLY A 404 -12.14 9.44 -11.96
N VAL A 405 -11.52 10.28 -11.14
CA VAL A 405 -11.77 11.73 -11.15
C VAL A 405 -11.16 12.43 -12.36
N GLY A 406 -10.36 11.72 -13.16
CA GLY A 406 -9.72 12.23 -14.38
C GLY A 406 -8.35 12.86 -14.14
N ALA A 407 -7.58 12.39 -13.15
CA ALA A 407 -6.16 12.73 -13.07
C ALA A 407 -5.42 12.14 -14.28
N ASP A 408 -4.54 12.91 -14.90
CA ASP A 408 -3.89 12.58 -16.17
C ASP A 408 -2.35 12.56 -16.12
N SER A 409 -1.76 12.94 -14.99
CA SER A 409 -0.32 12.99 -14.79
C SER A 409 0.09 12.71 -13.35
N VAL A 410 1.23 12.04 -13.18
CA VAL A 410 1.91 11.90 -11.89
C VAL A 410 2.28 13.27 -11.32
N VAL A 411 2.02 13.45 -10.03
CA VAL A 411 2.52 14.56 -9.21
C VAL A 411 3.69 14.00 -8.40
N HIS A 412 4.92 14.33 -8.81
CA HIS A 412 6.11 13.87 -8.09
C HIS A 412 6.12 14.43 -6.67
N VAL A 413 6.44 13.56 -5.70
CA VAL A 413 6.54 13.93 -4.29
C VAL A 413 7.60 15.04 -4.13
N GLY A 414 7.23 16.14 -3.48
CA GLY A 414 8.06 17.34 -3.33
C GLY A 414 7.91 18.37 -4.44
N GLU A 415 7.15 18.06 -5.50
CA GLU A 415 6.93 18.95 -6.64
C GLU A 415 5.48 19.44 -6.74
N GLU A 416 4.66 19.22 -5.71
CA GLU A 416 3.21 19.42 -5.72
C GLU A 416 2.80 20.85 -6.13
N ASP A 417 3.56 21.86 -5.69
CA ASP A 417 3.28 23.28 -6.01
C ASP A 417 3.50 23.62 -7.48
N ARG A 418 4.31 22.85 -8.21
CA ARG A 418 4.55 23.06 -9.65
C ARG A 418 3.33 22.70 -10.49
N PHE A 419 2.48 21.80 -9.99
CA PHE A 419 1.37 21.25 -10.74
C PHE A 419 0.06 22.05 -10.59
N GLY A 420 -0.05 22.89 -9.54
CA GLY A 420 -1.26 23.67 -9.28
C GLY A 420 -2.51 22.80 -9.14
N VAL A 421 -3.67 23.28 -9.63
CA VAL A 421 -4.91 22.50 -9.66
C VAL A 421 -4.95 21.62 -10.90
N LYS A 422 -4.99 20.31 -10.69
CA LYS A 422 -5.09 19.28 -11.75
C LYS A 422 -6.48 18.70 -11.90
N VAL A 423 -7.22 18.60 -10.80
CA VAL A 423 -8.60 18.09 -10.80
C VAL A 423 -9.50 19.13 -10.16
N LYS A 424 -10.61 19.42 -10.83
CA LYS A 424 -11.60 20.39 -10.38
C LYS A 424 -12.69 19.75 -9.51
N SER A 425 -13.29 20.53 -8.63
CA SER A 425 -14.38 20.13 -7.76
C SER A 425 -15.56 19.51 -8.52
N GLU A 426 -15.84 19.95 -9.74
CA GLU A 426 -16.89 19.36 -10.59
C GLU A 426 -16.54 17.92 -11.00
N SER A 427 -15.27 17.62 -11.26
CA SER A 427 -14.83 16.26 -11.59
C SER A 427 -14.95 15.33 -10.39
N VAL A 428 -14.59 15.81 -9.19
CA VAL A 428 -14.78 15.08 -7.93
C VAL A 428 -16.26 14.77 -7.70
N THR A 429 -17.11 15.80 -7.82
CA THR A 429 -18.57 15.69 -7.65
C THR A 429 -19.16 14.67 -8.64
N LYS A 430 -18.79 14.77 -9.91
CA LYS A 430 -19.26 13.85 -10.95
C LYS A 430 -18.83 12.40 -10.68
N ALA A 431 -17.59 12.18 -10.24
CA ALA A 431 -17.09 10.84 -9.95
C ALA A 431 -17.83 10.23 -8.74
N ILE A 432 -18.08 11.02 -7.69
CA ILE A 432 -18.91 10.60 -6.54
C ILE A 432 -20.32 10.20 -7.02
N GLU A 433 -20.99 11.05 -7.81
CA GLU A 433 -22.35 10.75 -8.29
C GLU A 433 -22.39 9.57 -9.26
N ARG A 434 -21.32 9.31 -10.01
CA ARG A 434 -21.25 8.14 -10.90
C ARG A 434 -21.15 6.83 -10.11
N VAL A 435 -20.40 6.83 -8.99
CA VAL A 435 -20.28 5.66 -8.10
C VAL A 435 -21.53 5.49 -7.20
N MET A 436 -22.08 6.58 -6.66
CA MET A 436 -23.07 6.56 -5.57
C MET A 436 -24.47 7.01 -5.97
N GLY A 437 -24.66 7.47 -7.20
CA GLY A 437 -25.98 7.79 -7.75
C GLY A 437 -26.83 6.57 -8.05
N ASP A 438 -28.04 6.84 -8.54
CA ASP A 438 -29.06 5.83 -8.88
C ASP A 438 -28.90 5.26 -10.30
N GLY A 439 -27.80 5.59 -10.97
CA GLY A 439 -27.48 5.08 -12.31
C GLY A 439 -27.11 3.58 -12.29
N VAL A 440 -27.44 2.89 -13.39
CA VAL A 440 -27.15 1.45 -13.58
C VAL A 440 -25.66 1.16 -13.42
N GLU A 441 -24.80 1.99 -14.02
CA GLU A 441 -23.34 1.82 -13.97
C GLU A 441 -22.81 1.83 -12.53
N GLY A 442 -23.30 2.76 -11.70
CA GLY A 442 -22.94 2.87 -10.29
C GLY A 442 -23.46 1.69 -9.46
N ALA A 443 -24.68 1.23 -9.73
CA ALA A 443 -25.25 0.05 -9.07
C ALA A 443 -24.46 -1.24 -9.38
N GLU A 444 -24.11 -1.49 -10.64
CA GLU A 444 -23.28 -2.62 -11.07
C GLU A 444 -21.88 -2.56 -10.47
N THR A 445 -21.30 -1.35 -10.38
CA THR A 445 -19.99 -1.10 -9.77
C THR A 445 -20.01 -1.44 -8.28
N ARG A 446 -21.06 -1.03 -7.55
CA ARG A 446 -21.26 -1.36 -6.14
C ARG A 446 -21.46 -2.86 -5.92
N GLU A 447 -22.19 -3.53 -6.81
CA GLU A 447 -22.43 -4.97 -6.68
C GLU A 447 -21.15 -5.79 -6.90
N ARG A 448 -20.39 -5.48 -7.96
CA ARG A 448 -19.08 -6.11 -8.21
C ARG A 448 -18.10 -5.92 -7.04
N ALA A 449 -18.07 -4.73 -6.46
CA ALA A 449 -17.24 -4.48 -5.27
C ALA A 449 -17.62 -5.40 -4.11
N LYS A 450 -18.93 -5.54 -3.80
CA LYS A 450 -19.42 -6.44 -2.75
C LYS A 450 -19.05 -7.90 -3.01
N GLU A 451 -19.24 -8.37 -4.25
CA GLU A 451 -18.89 -9.73 -4.66
C GLU A 451 -17.40 -10.01 -4.45
N LEU A 452 -16.52 -9.10 -4.90
CA LEU A 452 -15.08 -9.22 -4.67
C LEU A 452 -14.73 -9.19 -3.18
N GLY A 453 -15.44 -8.42 -2.35
CA GLY A 453 -15.26 -8.46 -0.90
C GLY A 453 -15.58 -9.82 -0.28
N ILE A 454 -16.60 -10.52 -0.78
CA ILE A 454 -16.90 -11.90 -0.35
C ILE A 454 -15.77 -12.84 -0.78
N ILE A 455 -15.33 -12.75 -2.03
CA ILE A 455 -14.26 -13.60 -2.58
C ILE A 455 -12.94 -13.37 -1.82
N ALA A 456 -12.58 -12.12 -1.55
CA ALA A 456 -11.39 -11.74 -0.79
C ALA A 456 -11.37 -12.39 0.61
N ARG A 457 -12.51 -12.41 1.31
CA ARG A 457 -12.63 -13.08 2.62
C ARG A 457 -12.53 -14.59 2.49
N ASN A 458 -13.08 -15.18 1.44
CA ASN A 458 -12.97 -16.62 1.21
C ASN A 458 -11.54 -17.05 0.86
N ALA A 459 -10.78 -16.22 0.13
CA ALA A 459 -9.40 -16.53 -0.26
C ALA A 459 -8.46 -16.71 0.95
N ILE A 460 -8.63 -15.91 2.01
CA ILE A 460 -7.78 -15.99 3.22
C ILE A 460 -8.25 -17.02 4.25
N ASN A 461 -9.51 -17.45 4.19
CA ASN A 461 -10.05 -18.49 5.07
C ASN A 461 -9.42 -19.86 4.79
N GLU A 462 -9.53 -20.79 5.74
CA GLU A 462 -9.02 -22.15 5.59
C GLU A 462 -9.57 -22.80 4.30
N GLY A 463 -8.66 -23.32 3.48
CA GLY A 463 -8.97 -23.90 2.17
C GLY A 463 -9.07 -22.90 1.02
N GLY A 464 -9.06 -21.59 1.29
CA GLY A 464 -9.01 -20.54 0.27
C GLY A 464 -7.66 -20.46 -0.45
N SER A 465 -7.64 -19.80 -1.61
CA SER A 465 -6.45 -19.71 -2.49
C SER A 465 -5.22 -19.15 -1.77
N SER A 466 -5.37 -18.07 -1.00
CA SER A 466 -4.29 -17.43 -0.26
C SER A 466 -3.81 -18.26 0.92
N HIS A 467 -4.73 -18.93 1.63
CA HIS A 467 -4.36 -19.89 2.68
C HIS A 467 -3.53 -21.06 2.11
N LEU A 468 -3.92 -21.58 0.95
CA LEU A 468 -3.19 -22.64 0.27
C LEU A 468 -1.82 -22.16 -0.22
N ASN A 469 -1.73 -20.96 -0.81
CA ASN A 469 -0.45 -20.38 -1.24
C ASN A 469 0.51 -20.13 -0.07
N LEU A 470 0.01 -19.69 1.09
CA LEU A 470 0.83 -19.58 2.30
C LEU A 470 1.38 -20.96 2.72
N THR A 471 0.55 -22.00 2.65
CA THR A 471 0.97 -23.37 2.94
C THR A 471 2.04 -23.85 1.96
N LEU A 472 1.87 -23.60 0.66
CA LEU A 472 2.82 -23.95 -0.39
C LEU A 472 4.16 -23.22 -0.20
N LEU A 473 4.13 -21.94 0.14
CA LEU A 473 5.31 -21.14 0.48
C LEU A 473 6.09 -21.80 1.62
N ILE A 474 5.42 -22.11 2.73
CA ILE A 474 6.06 -22.71 3.91
C ILE A 474 6.63 -24.09 3.58
N GLN A 475 5.89 -24.90 2.83
CA GLN A 475 6.35 -26.22 2.39
C GLN A 475 7.61 -26.09 1.52
N ASP A 476 7.65 -25.16 0.58
CA ASP A 476 8.80 -24.96 -0.30
C ASP A 476 10.06 -24.56 0.50
N ILE A 477 9.93 -23.62 1.45
CA ILE A 477 11.01 -23.26 2.37
C ILE A 477 11.43 -24.45 3.25
N MET A 478 10.49 -25.27 3.71
CA MET A 478 10.80 -26.48 4.46
C MET A 478 11.65 -27.47 3.65
N HIS A 479 11.34 -27.65 2.37
CA HIS A 479 12.11 -28.53 1.48
C HIS A 479 13.54 -28.01 1.29
N LEU A 480 13.72 -26.70 1.08
CA LEU A 480 15.04 -26.08 1.01
C LEU A 480 15.84 -26.27 2.31
N ALA A 481 15.21 -25.99 3.45
CA ALA A 481 15.85 -26.09 4.75
C ALA A 481 16.26 -27.54 5.09
N ASN A 482 15.61 -28.55 4.51
CA ASN A 482 15.98 -29.95 4.68
C ASN A 482 17.04 -30.42 3.68
N ALA A 483 17.14 -29.79 2.50
CA ALA A 483 18.15 -30.11 1.50
C ALA A 483 19.54 -29.54 1.85
N SER A 484 19.59 -28.49 2.67
CA SER A 484 20.83 -27.84 3.13
C SER A 484 21.42 -28.44 4.42
N CYS A 485 20.78 -29.46 5.01
CA CYS A 485 21.29 -30.25 6.14
C CYS A 485 21.83 -31.58 5.62
#